data_AF-A0A1I1RZA7-F1
#
_entry.id   AF-A0A1I1RZA7-F1
#
_cell.length_a   1.000
_cell.length_b   1.000
_cell.length_c   1.000
_cell.angle_alpha   90.00
_cell.angle_beta   90.00
_cell.angle_gamma   90.00
#
_symmetry.space_group_name_H-M   'P 1'
#
loop_
_entity.id
_entity.type
_entity.pdbx_description
1 polymer ?
#
loop_
_entity_poly.entity_id
_entity_poly.type
_entity_poly.pdbx_seq_one_letter_code
_entity_poly.pdbx_strand_id
1 'polypeptide(L)'
;MNSVETLLSNAERAFLARHQIAVSQVVDARGLGKQARSDLMRSRAAVLAIGAPCEKQGHRLRISPGHCAVCDPKKIAFARRHRAPGQVYVARSSAMTLTKIGSSVDANGRVAQLNSERYGGAVDWRLIGVCDCNEAGRVEYEAHAALAQCRAEARYRKAGLLTNCYELFACPPEVAMTVVQALVGQSTSRPVDHDHSTSPRTANADIAHWRKGDKVSHPSRPEWGIGTVLANGDRERLEVRFANGGDRVLCPSLSNLQLVEQCVP
;
A
#
# COMPACT_ATOMS: atom_id res chain seq x y z
N MET A 1 -24.77 17.94 19.37
CA MET A 1 -24.23 17.04 18.33
C MET A 1 -24.98 15.73 18.41
N ASN A 2 -25.63 15.27 17.34
CA ASN A 2 -26.34 13.99 17.34
C ASN A 2 -25.31 12.86 17.41
N SER A 3 -25.25 12.15 18.54
CA SER A 3 -24.42 10.96 18.68
C SER A 3 -24.83 9.91 17.64
N VAL A 4 -23.88 9.23 17.01
CA VAL A 4 -24.15 8.14 16.05
C VAL A 4 -25.11 7.09 16.64
N GLU A 5 -25.05 6.91 17.96
CA GLU A 5 -25.98 6.11 18.74
C GLU A 5 -27.45 6.45 18.55
N THR A 6 -27.87 7.68 18.23
CA THR A 6 -29.29 8.00 18.03
C THR A 6 -29.74 7.83 16.58
N LEU A 7 -28.81 7.64 15.63
CA LEU A 7 -29.07 7.54 14.19
C LEU A 7 -29.27 6.09 13.70
N LEU A 8 -28.79 5.11 14.47
CA LEU A 8 -28.84 3.69 14.12
C LEU A 8 -30.23 3.10 14.35
N SER A 9 -30.75 2.40 13.34
CA SER A 9 -31.97 1.60 13.48
C SER A 9 -31.72 0.34 14.32
N ASN A 10 -32.79 -0.29 14.81
CA ASN A 10 -32.68 -1.56 15.54
C ASN A 10 -32.01 -2.65 14.70
N ALA A 11 -32.33 -2.71 13.41
CA ALA A 11 -31.71 -3.66 12.48
C ALA A 11 -30.21 -3.40 12.30
N GLU A 12 -29.79 -2.13 12.24
CA GLU A 12 -28.37 -1.77 12.15
C GLU A 12 -27.63 -2.13 13.44
N ARG A 13 -28.21 -1.88 14.63
CA ARG A 13 -27.61 -2.31 15.91
C ARG A 13 -27.45 -3.82 15.99
N ALA A 14 -28.48 -4.58 15.58
CA ALA A 14 -28.43 -6.04 15.54
C ALA A 14 -27.34 -6.54 14.57
N PHE A 15 -27.18 -5.86 13.43
CA PHE A 15 -26.10 -6.14 12.48
C PHE A 15 -24.72 -5.90 13.11
N LEU A 16 -24.52 -4.75 13.77
CA LEU A 16 -23.26 -4.42 14.44
C LEU A 16 -22.92 -5.43 15.53
N ALA A 17 -23.89 -5.80 16.38
CA ALA A 17 -23.71 -6.79 17.43
C ALA A 17 -23.29 -8.16 16.88
N ARG A 18 -23.97 -8.64 15.83
CA ARG A 18 -23.65 -9.91 15.17
C ARG A 18 -22.25 -9.97 14.57
N HIS A 19 -21.72 -8.82 14.13
CA HIS A 19 -20.37 -8.69 13.57
C HIS A 19 -19.34 -8.14 14.55
N GLN A 20 -19.70 -8.06 15.85
CA GLN A 20 -18.84 -7.57 16.92
C GLN A 20 -18.22 -6.20 16.60
N ILE A 21 -19.04 -5.27 16.10
CA ILE A 21 -18.66 -3.89 15.81
C ILE A 21 -19.25 -3.00 16.91
N ALA A 22 -18.41 -2.30 17.66
CA ALA A 22 -18.89 -1.34 18.64
C ALA A 22 -19.49 -0.11 17.93
N VAL A 23 -20.50 0.54 18.53
CA VAL A 23 -21.11 1.76 17.95
C VAL A 23 -20.08 2.88 17.81
N SER A 24 -19.10 2.95 18.72
CA SER A 24 -17.95 3.86 18.64
C SER A 24 -17.08 3.68 17.40
N GLN A 25 -17.13 2.50 16.75
CA GLN A 25 -16.44 2.20 15.50
C GLN A 25 -17.29 2.53 14.27
N VAL A 26 -18.40 3.25 14.45
CA VAL A 26 -19.27 3.73 13.38
C VAL A 26 -19.27 5.26 13.36
N VAL A 27 -19.11 5.85 12.19
CA VAL A 27 -19.17 7.31 11.99
C VAL A 27 -20.36 7.70 11.13
N ASP A 28 -20.89 8.90 11.35
CA ASP A 28 -21.84 9.50 10.40
C ASP A 28 -21.07 10.13 9.24
N ALA A 29 -21.27 9.61 8.03
CA ALA A 29 -20.66 10.10 6.80
C ALA A 29 -21.72 10.40 5.74
N ARG A 30 -22.98 10.65 6.14
CA ARG A 30 -24.04 11.07 5.23
C ARG A 30 -23.64 12.39 4.55
N GLY A 31 -23.91 12.49 3.25
CA GLY A 31 -23.51 13.65 2.44
C GLY A 31 -22.03 13.73 2.09
N LEU A 32 -21.17 12.86 2.62
CA LEU A 32 -19.74 12.87 2.28
C LEU A 32 -19.45 12.09 1.00
N GLY A 33 -18.59 12.66 0.15
CA GLY A 33 -17.99 11.98 -0.98
C GLY A 33 -17.05 10.85 -0.56
N LYS A 34 -16.62 10.02 -1.53
CA LYS A 34 -15.79 8.82 -1.28
C LYS A 34 -14.52 9.14 -0.48
N GLN A 35 -13.80 10.20 -0.89
CA GLN A 35 -12.53 10.57 -0.27
C GLN A 35 -12.73 11.07 1.17
N ALA A 36 -13.61 12.06 1.37
CA ALA A 36 -13.92 12.61 2.69
C ALA A 36 -14.40 11.55 3.70
N ARG A 37 -15.22 10.60 3.25
CA ARG A 37 -15.64 9.47 4.10
C ARG A 37 -14.48 8.55 4.45
N SER A 38 -13.59 8.25 3.51
CA SER A 38 -12.42 7.41 3.76
C SER A 38 -11.49 8.07 4.78
N ASP A 39 -11.28 9.37 4.66
CA ASP A 39 -10.44 10.16 5.57
C ASP A 39 -11.07 10.25 6.97
N LEU A 40 -12.38 10.50 7.06
CA LEU A 40 -13.12 10.49 8.33
C LEU A 40 -13.07 9.12 9.02
N MET A 41 -13.30 8.05 8.26
CA MET A 41 -13.21 6.70 8.81
C MET A 41 -11.80 6.35 9.26
N ARG A 42 -10.76 6.91 8.64
CA ARG A 42 -9.36 6.72 9.05
C ARG A 42 -9.07 7.48 10.34
N SER A 43 -9.38 8.78 10.39
CA SER A 43 -9.10 9.63 11.56
C SER A 43 -9.81 9.17 12.84
N ARG A 44 -10.94 8.47 12.69
CA ARG A 44 -11.72 7.93 13.81
C ARG A 44 -11.52 6.44 14.05
N ALA A 45 -10.58 5.79 13.34
CA ALA A 45 -10.39 4.34 13.36
C ALA A 45 -11.70 3.54 13.18
N ALA A 46 -12.63 4.10 12.40
CA ALA A 46 -13.98 3.57 12.23
C ALA A 46 -13.98 2.39 11.24
N VAL A 47 -14.77 1.36 11.55
CA VAL A 47 -14.94 0.16 10.73
C VAL A 47 -16.04 0.36 9.70
N LEU A 48 -17.11 1.08 10.08
CA LEU A 48 -18.26 1.37 9.22
C LEU A 48 -18.62 2.85 9.26
N ALA A 49 -19.33 3.30 8.24
CA ALA A 49 -19.96 4.61 8.21
C ALA A 49 -21.43 4.50 7.86
N ILE A 50 -22.27 5.37 8.43
CA ILE A 50 -23.62 5.64 7.95
C ILE A 50 -23.47 6.52 6.72
N GLY A 51 -23.89 6.04 5.56
CA GLY A 51 -23.82 6.77 4.29
C GLY A 51 -25.13 6.73 3.53
N ALA A 52 -25.07 7.05 2.24
CA ALA A 52 -26.22 6.95 1.35
C ALA A 52 -26.77 5.50 1.34
N PRO A 53 -28.09 5.29 1.23
CA PRO A 53 -28.69 3.96 1.10
C PRO A 53 -28.16 3.23 -0.13
N CYS A 54 -28.02 1.90 -0.07
CA CYS A 54 -27.70 1.10 -1.26
C CYS A 54 -28.94 0.93 -2.15
N GLU A 55 -28.75 0.85 -3.46
CA GLU A 55 -29.85 0.73 -4.43
C GLU A 55 -30.64 -0.58 -4.26
N LYS A 56 -29.98 -1.66 -3.85
CA LYS A 56 -30.60 -2.99 -3.78
C LYS A 56 -31.68 -3.09 -2.69
N GLN A 57 -31.39 -2.58 -1.50
CA GLN A 57 -32.20 -2.84 -0.29
C GLN A 57 -32.23 -1.65 0.69
N GLY A 58 -31.71 -0.48 0.32
CA GLY A 58 -31.77 0.72 1.17
C GLY A 58 -30.81 0.75 2.36
N HIS A 59 -29.93 -0.24 2.53
CA HIS A 59 -28.99 -0.30 3.66
C HIS A 59 -28.01 0.87 3.67
N ARG A 60 -27.75 1.45 4.86
CA ARG A 60 -26.94 2.66 5.01
C ARG A 60 -25.52 2.42 5.52
N LEU A 61 -25.24 1.25 6.10
CA LEU A 61 -23.90 0.91 6.60
C LEU A 61 -22.95 0.64 5.42
N ARG A 62 -21.91 1.47 5.29
CA ARG A 62 -20.88 1.39 4.24
C ARG A 62 -19.49 1.11 4.82
N ILE A 63 -18.69 0.30 4.13
CA ILE A 63 -17.23 0.18 4.37
C ILE A 63 -16.46 1.30 3.66
N SER A 64 -15.24 1.63 4.09
CA SER A 64 -14.42 2.77 3.57
C SER A 64 -14.43 2.96 2.04
N PRO A 65 -14.36 1.93 1.18
CA PRO A 65 -14.47 2.09 -0.28
C PRO A 65 -15.85 2.53 -0.80
N GLY A 66 -16.92 2.28 -0.04
CA GLY A 66 -18.29 2.71 -0.39
C GLY A 66 -19.29 1.56 -0.47
N HIS A 67 -18.86 0.31 -0.44
CA HIS A 67 -19.78 -0.81 -0.56
C HIS A 67 -20.67 -0.96 0.68
N CYS A 68 -21.89 -1.47 0.45
CA CYS A 68 -22.81 -1.82 1.51
C CYS A 68 -22.26 -3.00 2.33
N ALA A 69 -22.08 -2.78 3.63
CA ALA A 69 -21.58 -3.79 4.56
C ALA A 69 -22.62 -4.89 4.83
N VAL A 70 -23.92 -4.57 4.72
CA VAL A 70 -24.99 -5.54 4.96
C VAL A 70 -25.17 -6.49 3.77
N CYS A 71 -25.08 -5.97 2.54
CA CYS A 71 -25.21 -6.78 1.33
C CYS A 71 -24.00 -7.71 1.10
N ASP A 72 -22.81 -7.32 1.55
CA ASP A 72 -21.61 -8.14 1.45
C ASP A 72 -20.76 -8.06 2.73
N PRO A 73 -21.17 -8.78 3.80
CA PRO A 73 -20.49 -8.71 5.10
C PRO A 73 -19.05 -9.23 5.07
N LYS A 74 -18.67 -10.05 4.07
CA LYS A 74 -17.29 -10.54 3.93
C LYS A 74 -16.31 -9.38 3.75
N LYS A 75 -16.73 -8.29 3.13
CA LYS A 75 -15.93 -7.07 2.96
C LYS A 75 -15.62 -6.35 4.26
N ILE A 76 -16.35 -6.60 5.35
CA ILE A 76 -16.01 -6.11 6.70
C ILE A 76 -14.73 -6.78 7.18
N ALA A 77 -14.62 -8.10 7.04
CA ALA A 77 -13.42 -8.83 7.42
C ALA A 77 -12.20 -8.38 6.59
N PHE A 78 -12.38 -8.12 5.29
CA PHE A 78 -11.32 -7.52 4.46
C PHE A 78 -10.94 -6.12 4.93
N ALA A 79 -11.90 -5.24 5.20
CA ALA A 79 -11.64 -3.90 5.70
C ALA A 79 -10.94 -3.90 7.07
N ARG A 80 -11.29 -4.85 7.95
CA ARG A 80 -10.62 -5.06 9.25
C ARG A 80 -9.18 -5.55 9.05
N ARG A 81 -8.95 -6.57 8.23
CA ARG A 81 -7.59 -7.09 7.94
C ARG A 81 -6.69 -6.04 7.30
N HIS A 82 -7.26 -5.20 6.43
CA HIS A 82 -6.53 -4.09 5.82
C HIS A 82 -6.03 -3.04 6.83
N ARG A 83 -6.67 -2.95 8.01
CA ARG A 83 -6.32 -2.02 9.09
C ARG A 83 -5.80 -2.73 10.35
N ALA A 84 -5.55 -4.04 10.26
CA ALA A 84 -5.10 -4.82 11.39
C ALA A 84 -3.57 -4.76 11.50
N PRO A 85 -3.03 -4.74 12.74
CA PRO A 85 -1.62 -4.96 12.96
C PRO A 85 -1.19 -6.34 12.46
N GLY A 86 0.03 -6.42 11.95
CA GLY A 86 0.63 -7.66 11.47
C GLY A 86 1.96 -7.40 10.77
N GLN A 87 2.48 -8.45 10.16
CA GLN A 87 3.73 -8.44 9.43
C GLN A 87 3.45 -8.37 7.94
N VAL A 88 4.07 -7.42 7.24
CA VAL A 88 4.21 -7.48 5.79
C VAL A 88 5.56 -8.12 5.49
N TYR A 89 5.55 -9.18 4.71
CA TYR A 89 6.73 -9.96 4.40
C TYR A 89 7.03 -10.00 2.90
N VAL A 90 8.32 -10.09 2.59
CA VAL A 90 8.84 -10.32 1.24
C VAL A 90 9.48 -11.70 1.21
N ALA A 91 9.08 -12.53 0.25
CA ALA A 91 9.65 -13.85 0.03
C ALA A 91 10.12 -14.01 -1.43
N ARG A 92 11.14 -14.85 -1.63
CA ARG A 92 11.77 -15.08 -2.95
C ARG A 92 11.82 -16.57 -3.26
N SER A 93 11.47 -16.94 -4.49
CA SER A 93 11.88 -18.18 -5.12
C SER A 93 13.04 -17.85 -6.06
N SER A 94 14.18 -18.50 -5.86
CA SER A 94 15.35 -18.33 -6.73
C SER A 94 15.16 -19.13 -8.02
N ALA A 95 14.58 -20.33 -7.92
CA ALA A 95 14.35 -21.21 -9.06
C ALA A 95 13.40 -20.60 -10.10
N MET A 96 12.32 -19.94 -9.65
CA MET A 96 11.34 -19.31 -10.55
C MET A 96 11.62 -17.83 -10.79
N THR A 97 12.62 -17.27 -10.13
CA THR A 97 12.90 -15.82 -10.12
C THR A 97 11.69 -14.95 -9.74
N LEU A 98 10.86 -15.44 -8.82
CA LEU A 98 9.62 -14.79 -8.37
C LEU A 98 9.77 -14.19 -6.98
N THR A 99 9.27 -12.98 -6.81
CA THR A 99 9.16 -12.29 -5.51
C THR A 99 7.69 -12.22 -5.11
N LYS A 100 7.40 -12.53 -3.84
CA LYS A 100 6.06 -12.44 -3.26
C LYS A 100 6.04 -11.38 -2.15
N ILE A 101 4.97 -10.60 -2.11
CA ILE A 101 4.63 -9.72 -0.99
C ILE A 101 3.32 -10.22 -0.39
N GLY A 102 3.26 -10.36 0.93
CA GLY A 102 2.03 -10.73 1.63
C GLY A 102 1.98 -10.19 3.05
N SER A 103 0.82 -10.29 3.69
CA SER A 103 0.65 -10.02 5.12
C SER A 103 0.29 -11.28 5.92
N SER A 104 0.81 -11.36 7.15
CA SER A 104 0.55 -12.46 8.09
C SER A 104 0.81 -12.00 9.54
N VAL A 105 0.34 -12.74 10.52
CA VAL A 105 0.81 -12.62 11.92
C VAL A 105 2.02 -13.52 12.20
N ASP A 106 2.26 -14.49 11.32
CA ASP A 106 3.43 -15.37 11.32
C ASP A 106 3.94 -15.52 9.87
N ALA A 107 4.98 -14.76 9.53
CA ALA A 107 5.57 -14.78 8.20
C ALA A 107 6.31 -16.11 7.90
N ASN A 108 6.97 -16.70 8.90
CA ASN A 108 7.74 -17.93 8.73
C ASN A 108 6.83 -19.13 8.43
N GLY A 109 5.78 -19.31 9.23
CA GLY A 109 4.77 -20.33 8.98
C GLY A 109 4.10 -20.15 7.63
N ARG A 110 3.90 -18.90 7.19
CA ARG A 110 3.34 -18.64 5.86
C ARG A 110 4.30 -19.02 4.73
N VAL A 111 5.60 -18.76 4.85
CA VAL A 111 6.59 -19.20 3.84
C VAL A 111 6.67 -20.73 3.77
N ALA A 112 6.64 -21.42 4.91
CA ALA A 112 6.55 -22.88 4.93
C ALA A 112 5.31 -23.39 4.18
N GLN A 113 4.15 -22.73 4.37
CA GLN A 113 2.93 -23.04 3.65
C GLN A 113 3.08 -22.84 2.13
N LEU A 114 3.72 -21.76 1.67
CA LEU A 114 3.95 -21.51 0.24
C LEU A 114 4.70 -22.67 -0.42
N ASN A 115 5.72 -23.21 0.27
CA ASN A 115 6.48 -24.36 -0.21
C ASN A 115 5.62 -25.63 -0.27
N SER A 116 4.82 -25.88 0.77
CA SER A 116 3.92 -27.05 0.81
C SER A 116 2.84 -27.01 -0.28
N GLU A 117 2.31 -25.83 -0.59
CA GLU A 117 1.25 -25.62 -1.59
C GLU A 117 1.80 -25.47 -3.01
N ARG A 118 3.12 -25.49 -3.18
CA ARG A 118 3.81 -25.19 -4.44
C ARG A 118 3.32 -23.87 -5.04
N TYR A 119 3.22 -22.85 -4.20
CA TYR A 119 2.61 -21.58 -4.57
C TYR A 119 3.36 -20.94 -5.74
N GLY A 120 2.63 -20.45 -6.75
CA GLY A 120 3.20 -19.97 -8.01
C GLY A 120 4.01 -21.02 -8.79
N GLY A 121 3.89 -22.31 -8.47
CA GLY A 121 4.70 -23.39 -9.03
C GLY A 121 6.06 -23.60 -8.36
N ALA A 122 6.44 -22.77 -7.39
CA ALA A 122 7.72 -22.84 -6.68
C ALA A 122 7.63 -23.60 -5.35
N VAL A 123 8.74 -24.22 -4.93
CA VAL A 123 8.88 -24.97 -3.67
C VAL A 123 10.10 -24.55 -2.84
N ASP A 124 10.79 -23.51 -3.29
CA ASP A 124 12.03 -22.97 -2.72
C ASP A 124 11.84 -21.54 -2.18
N TRP A 125 10.62 -21.17 -1.81
CA TRP A 125 10.33 -19.88 -1.19
C TRP A 125 11.14 -19.71 0.09
N ARG A 126 11.88 -18.60 0.14
CA ARG A 126 12.65 -18.15 1.30
C ARG A 126 12.16 -16.77 1.73
N LEU A 127 12.06 -16.58 3.04
CA LEU A 127 11.77 -15.28 3.63
C LEU A 127 12.99 -14.36 3.42
N ILE A 128 12.78 -13.19 2.84
CA ILE A 128 13.84 -12.17 2.63
C ILE A 128 13.78 -11.11 3.72
N GLY A 129 12.58 -10.67 4.09
CA GLY A 129 12.41 -9.62 5.09
C GLY A 129 10.99 -9.51 5.57
N VAL A 130 10.84 -8.86 6.73
CA VAL A 130 9.57 -8.61 7.40
C VAL A 130 9.58 -7.18 7.95
N CYS A 131 8.44 -6.51 7.85
CA CYS A 131 8.18 -5.26 8.55
C CYS A 131 6.91 -5.41 9.39
N ASP A 132 6.98 -5.10 10.69
CA ASP A 132 5.80 -4.96 11.53
C ASP A 132 5.05 -3.68 11.15
N CYS A 133 3.73 -3.81 10.98
CA CYS A 133 2.86 -2.76 10.46
C CYS A 133 1.59 -2.71 11.28
N ASN A 134 1.13 -1.51 11.66
CA ASN A 134 -0.19 -1.33 12.29
C ASN A 134 -1.35 -1.54 11.31
N GLU A 135 -1.09 -1.42 10.01
CA GLU A 135 -2.06 -1.62 8.93
C GLU A 135 -1.47 -2.52 7.84
N ALA A 136 -1.12 -3.77 8.20
CA ALA A 136 -0.35 -4.67 7.33
C ALA A 136 -1.04 -4.91 5.97
N GLY A 137 -2.36 -5.10 5.95
CA GLY A 137 -3.07 -5.30 4.68
C GLY A 137 -3.16 -4.04 3.80
N ARG A 138 -3.05 -2.82 4.38
CA ARG A 138 -2.93 -1.57 3.60
C ARG A 138 -1.59 -1.52 2.90
N VAL A 139 -0.52 -1.73 3.66
CA VAL A 139 0.86 -1.71 3.15
C VAL A 139 1.03 -2.77 2.05
N GLU A 140 0.51 -3.98 2.24
CA GLU A 140 0.50 -5.02 1.20
C GLU A 140 -0.21 -4.55 -0.08
N TYR A 141 -1.43 -4.01 0.06
CA TYR A 141 -2.23 -3.56 -1.07
C TYR A 141 -1.54 -2.44 -1.86
N GLU A 142 -0.98 -1.45 -1.16
CA GLU A 142 -0.27 -0.33 -1.77
C GLU A 142 1.04 -0.78 -2.42
N ALA A 143 1.76 -1.72 -1.81
CA ALA A 143 2.95 -2.32 -2.42
C ALA A 143 2.61 -3.07 -3.71
N HIS A 144 1.50 -3.82 -3.74
CA HIS A 144 1.02 -4.48 -4.95
C HIS A 144 0.65 -3.49 -6.05
N ALA A 145 0.02 -2.36 -5.69
CA ALA A 145 -0.32 -1.30 -6.64
C ALA A 145 0.95 -0.63 -7.21
N ALA A 146 1.92 -0.31 -6.35
CA ALA A 146 3.20 0.29 -6.75
C ALA A 146 4.02 -0.63 -7.69
N LEU A 147 3.92 -1.94 -7.50
CA LEU A 147 4.65 -2.94 -8.30
C LEU A 147 3.80 -3.58 -9.41
N ALA A 148 2.64 -3.01 -9.74
CA ALA A 148 1.71 -3.59 -10.70
C ALA A 148 2.36 -3.85 -12.08
N GLN A 149 3.28 -2.99 -12.52
CA GLN A 149 4.01 -3.14 -13.79
C GLN A 149 4.99 -4.31 -13.79
N CYS A 150 5.42 -4.78 -12.62
CA CYS A 150 6.32 -5.91 -12.47
C CYS A 150 5.58 -7.20 -12.07
N ARG A 151 4.24 -7.21 -12.12
CA ARG A 151 3.45 -8.39 -11.73
C ARG A 151 3.79 -9.57 -12.63
N ALA A 152 4.06 -10.71 -12.00
CA ALA A 152 4.33 -11.97 -12.70
C ALA A 152 3.05 -12.78 -12.83
N GLU A 153 2.84 -13.36 -14.02
CA GLU A 153 1.78 -14.33 -14.21
C GLU A 153 2.23 -15.70 -13.70
N ALA A 154 1.62 -16.17 -12.61
CA ALA A 154 1.85 -17.51 -12.11
C ALA A 154 0.56 -18.13 -11.58
N ARG A 155 0.52 -19.46 -11.52
CA ARG A 155 -0.64 -20.22 -11.05
C ARG A 155 -0.19 -21.32 -10.09
N TYR A 156 -1.08 -21.74 -9.21
CA TYR A 156 -0.87 -22.88 -8.32
C TYR A 156 -2.14 -23.72 -8.19
N ARG A 157 -2.01 -24.96 -7.72
CA ARG A 157 -3.18 -25.82 -7.46
C ARG A 157 -3.65 -25.61 -6.03
N LYS A 158 -4.93 -25.25 -5.89
CA LYS A 158 -5.63 -25.19 -4.61
C LYS A 158 -6.89 -26.03 -4.70
N ALA A 159 -7.00 -27.04 -3.83
CA ALA A 159 -8.14 -27.97 -3.81
C ALA A 159 -8.46 -28.56 -5.19
N GLY A 160 -7.44 -28.94 -5.95
CA GLY A 160 -7.58 -29.51 -7.30
C GLY A 160 -7.76 -28.49 -8.43
N LEU A 161 -8.03 -27.22 -8.14
CA LEU A 161 -8.25 -26.16 -9.12
C LEU A 161 -6.99 -25.31 -9.37
N LEU A 162 -6.76 -24.96 -10.64
CA LEU A 162 -5.65 -24.09 -11.04
C LEU A 162 -6.05 -22.63 -10.77
N THR A 163 -5.34 -21.94 -9.88
CA THR A 163 -5.67 -20.59 -9.39
C THR A 163 -4.56 -19.59 -9.73
N ASN A 164 -4.92 -18.39 -10.21
CA ASN A 164 -3.98 -17.30 -10.48
C ASN A 164 -3.40 -16.70 -9.19
N CYS A 165 -2.11 -16.34 -9.22
CA CYS A 165 -1.44 -15.60 -8.16
C CYS A 165 -1.41 -14.12 -8.53
N TYR A 166 -1.97 -13.23 -7.71
CA TYR A 166 -2.00 -11.78 -7.97
C TYR A 166 -0.93 -10.99 -7.21
N GLU A 167 -0.15 -11.70 -6.41
CA GLU A 167 0.76 -11.18 -5.39
C GLU A 167 2.21 -11.57 -5.66
N LEU A 168 2.50 -12.00 -6.90
CA LEU A 168 3.83 -12.36 -7.37
C LEU A 168 4.36 -11.32 -8.36
N PHE A 169 5.66 -11.08 -8.30
CA PHE A 169 6.34 -10.04 -9.05
C PHE A 169 7.67 -10.54 -9.62
N ALA A 170 7.97 -10.13 -10.85
CA ALA A 170 9.23 -10.36 -11.56
C ALA A 170 10.24 -9.23 -11.27
N CYS A 171 10.38 -8.85 -10.00
CA CYS A 171 11.37 -7.86 -9.54
C CYS A 171 12.32 -8.48 -8.50
N PRO A 172 13.53 -7.94 -8.34
CA PRO A 172 14.43 -8.33 -7.24
C PRO A 172 13.77 -8.08 -5.88
N PRO A 173 14.00 -8.95 -4.88
CA PRO A 173 13.35 -8.82 -3.58
C PRO A 173 13.77 -7.55 -2.82
N GLU A 174 14.93 -6.96 -3.13
CA GLU A 174 15.39 -5.69 -2.57
C GLU A 174 14.50 -4.52 -3.00
N VAL A 175 14.01 -4.54 -4.25
CA VAL A 175 13.06 -3.54 -4.77
C VAL A 175 11.73 -3.66 -4.02
N ALA A 176 11.23 -4.88 -3.85
CA ALA A 176 10.02 -5.13 -3.09
C ALA A 176 10.15 -4.68 -1.63
N MET A 177 11.29 -4.97 -0.99
CA MET A 177 11.55 -4.57 0.40
C MET A 177 11.61 -3.06 0.56
N THR A 178 12.25 -2.35 -0.38
CA THR A 178 12.31 -0.88 -0.38
C THR A 178 10.91 -0.26 -0.44
N VAL A 179 10.05 -0.78 -1.33
CA VAL A 179 8.65 -0.32 -1.43
C VAL A 179 7.89 -0.56 -0.13
N VAL A 180 7.99 -1.76 0.45
CA VAL A 180 7.33 -2.08 1.71
C VAL A 180 7.80 -1.14 2.83
N GLN A 181 9.11 -0.98 3.01
CA GLN A 181 9.69 -0.12 4.05
C GLN A 181 9.26 1.34 3.92
N ALA A 182 9.22 1.89 2.70
CA ALA A 182 8.74 3.25 2.45
C ALA A 182 7.28 3.44 2.88
N LEU A 183 6.42 2.46 2.62
CA LEU A 183 5.00 2.49 3.00
C LEU A 183 4.78 2.31 4.51
N VAL A 184 5.65 1.56 5.18
CA VAL A 184 5.64 1.46 6.65
C VAL A 184 6.02 2.81 7.27
N GLY A 185 7.08 3.47 6.79
CA GLY A 185 7.52 4.77 7.30
C GLY A 185 6.48 5.88 7.18
N GLN A 186 5.61 5.83 6.16
CA GLN A 186 4.48 6.76 6.00
C GLN A 186 3.33 6.51 7.00
N SER A 187 3.29 5.34 7.65
CA SER A 187 2.26 4.99 8.65
C SER A 187 2.57 5.58 10.03
N THR A 188 3.82 5.98 10.28
CA THR A 188 4.29 6.47 11.59
C THR A 188 4.34 7.99 11.72
N SER A 189 4.17 8.75 10.61
CA SER A 189 4.25 10.21 10.62
C SER A 189 2.93 10.86 10.19
N ARG A 190 2.02 11.08 11.14
CA ARG A 190 1.08 12.20 11.07
C ARG A 190 0.76 12.66 12.49
N PRO A 191 1.42 13.71 13.00
CA PRO A 191 0.97 14.39 14.21
C PRO A 191 -0.41 15.00 13.96
N VAL A 192 -1.24 14.95 14.98
CA VAL A 192 -2.45 15.77 15.08
C VAL A 192 -1.97 17.16 15.45
N ASP A 193 -2.03 18.11 14.52
CA ASP A 193 -1.63 19.49 14.79
C ASP A 193 -2.62 20.16 15.75
N HIS A 194 -2.14 20.45 16.96
CA HIS A 194 -2.66 21.52 17.80
C HIS A 194 -1.53 22.52 18.10
N ASP A 195 -1.73 23.72 17.55
CA ASP A 195 -1.41 25.05 18.10
C ASP A 195 0.04 25.59 18.13
N HIS A 196 0.08 26.93 18.06
CA HIS A 196 1.15 27.91 17.83
C HIS A 196 2.41 27.84 18.71
N SER A 197 3.58 28.13 18.11
CA SER A 197 4.43 29.32 18.39
C SER A 197 5.95 29.10 18.18
N THR A 198 6.53 29.98 17.36
CA THR A 198 7.91 30.52 17.25
C THR A 198 9.21 29.75 17.66
N SER A 199 10.05 29.46 16.63
CA SER A 199 11.55 29.52 16.47
C SER A 199 12.51 28.82 17.48
N PRO A 200 13.80 28.52 17.14
CA PRO A 200 14.62 28.90 15.97
C PRO A 200 15.38 27.75 15.25
N ARG A 201 16.08 28.13 14.17
CA ARG A 201 16.92 27.35 13.24
C ARG A 201 17.87 26.31 13.87
N THR A 202 17.95 25.15 13.21
CA THR A 202 19.22 24.42 12.99
C THR A 202 19.35 24.05 11.51
N ALA A 203 20.52 24.33 10.95
CA ALA A 203 20.88 24.16 9.55
C ALA A 203 21.23 22.70 9.19
N ASN A 204 21.13 22.42 7.88
CA ASN A 204 21.74 21.34 7.09
C ASN A 204 21.13 19.93 7.15
N ALA A 205 20.24 19.68 6.19
CA ALA A 205 20.36 18.51 5.30
C ALA A 205 19.97 18.98 3.89
N ASP A 206 20.92 18.95 2.96
CA ASP A 206 20.80 19.46 1.60
C ASP A 206 19.58 18.89 0.87
N ILE A 207 18.70 19.80 0.42
CA ILE A 207 17.57 19.46 -0.42
C ILE A 207 18.12 19.28 -1.84
N ALA A 208 18.39 18.03 -2.23
CA ALA A 208 18.72 17.70 -3.61
C ALA A 208 17.52 18.03 -4.52
N HIS A 209 17.54 19.22 -5.11
CA HIS A 209 16.62 19.63 -6.17
C HIS A 209 17.21 19.18 -7.50
N TRP A 210 16.53 18.27 -8.19
CA TRP A 210 16.93 17.84 -9.52
C TRP A 210 16.64 18.96 -10.53
N ARG A 211 17.67 19.40 -11.24
CA ARG A 211 17.58 20.49 -12.19
C ARG A 211 17.45 19.93 -13.60
N LYS A 212 16.68 20.63 -14.43
CA LYS A 212 16.62 20.39 -15.86
C LYS A 212 18.04 20.39 -16.43
N GLY A 213 18.40 19.32 -17.14
CA GLY A 213 19.73 19.13 -17.72
C GLY A 213 20.66 18.24 -16.90
N ASP A 214 20.34 17.95 -15.64
CA ASP A 214 21.13 17.05 -14.81
C ASP A 214 21.28 15.68 -15.49
N LYS A 215 22.50 15.14 -15.43
CA LYS A 215 22.82 13.81 -15.95
C LYS A 215 22.66 12.82 -14.82
N VAL A 216 21.87 11.78 -15.08
CA VAL A 216 21.50 10.81 -14.06
C VAL A 216 21.64 9.40 -14.59
N SER A 217 22.05 8.46 -13.75
CA SER A 217 22.04 7.04 -14.05
C SER A 217 21.05 6.33 -13.13
N HIS A 218 20.52 5.21 -13.62
CA HIS A 218 19.66 4.35 -12.82
C HIS A 218 20.45 3.07 -12.49
N PRO A 219 20.97 2.91 -11.26
CA PRO A 219 21.88 1.81 -10.90
C PRO A 219 21.27 0.42 -11.13
N SER A 220 19.96 0.27 -10.91
CA SER A 220 19.24 -0.99 -11.14
C SER A 220 18.80 -1.20 -12.60
N ARG A 221 19.07 -0.23 -13.49
CA ARG A 221 18.69 -0.25 -14.92
C ARG A 221 19.85 0.27 -15.78
N PRO A 222 21.04 -0.36 -15.71
CA PRO A 222 22.20 0.08 -16.48
C PRO A 222 21.94 0.06 -17.99
N GLU A 223 21.01 -0.79 -18.45
CA GLU A 223 20.61 -0.87 -19.86
C GLU A 223 19.96 0.41 -20.39
N TRP A 224 19.42 1.28 -19.53
CA TRP A 224 18.83 2.55 -19.93
C TRP A 224 19.89 3.60 -20.31
N GLY A 225 21.14 3.41 -19.88
CA GLY A 225 22.23 4.36 -20.09
C GLY A 225 22.05 5.64 -19.27
N ILE A 226 22.74 6.71 -19.69
CA ILE A 226 22.67 8.01 -19.00
C ILE A 226 21.37 8.73 -19.40
N GLY A 227 20.64 9.19 -18.39
CA GLY A 227 19.45 10.01 -18.50
C GLY A 227 19.72 11.49 -18.37
N THR A 228 18.87 12.30 -19.00
CA THR A 228 18.85 13.75 -18.85
C THR A 228 17.52 14.19 -18.27
N VAL A 229 17.56 14.93 -17.17
CA VAL A 229 16.37 15.51 -16.53
C VAL A 229 15.73 16.55 -17.46
N LEU A 230 14.44 16.39 -17.75
CA LEU A 230 13.69 17.18 -18.74
C LEU A 230 13.08 18.46 -18.17
N ALA A 231 12.80 18.49 -16.86
CA ALA A 231 12.27 19.64 -16.14
C ALA A 231 12.79 19.64 -14.69
N ASN A 232 12.83 20.81 -14.06
CA ASN A 232 13.11 20.89 -12.63
C ASN A 232 12.05 20.06 -11.88
N GLY A 233 12.50 19.10 -11.08
CA GLY A 233 11.63 18.16 -10.38
C GLY A 233 11.98 18.08 -8.90
N ASP A 234 11.00 17.65 -8.11
CA ASP A 234 11.16 17.41 -6.68
C ASP A 234 11.42 15.91 -6.40
N ARG A 235 11.32 15.51 -5.13
CA ARG A 235 11.59 14.12 -4.71
C ARG A 235 10.47 13.15 -5.07
N GLU A 236 9.31 13.64 -5.53
CA GLU A 236 8.11 12.85 -5.80
C GLU A 236 7.91 12.60 -7.28
N ARG A 237 8.36 13.52 -8.14
CA ARG A 237 8.22 13.38 -9.58
C ARG A 237 9.35 14.05 -10.37
N LEU A 238 10.01 13.25 -11.20
CA LEU A 238 11.10 13.67 -12.07
C LEU A 238 10.95 13.04 -13.45
N GLU A 239 10.98 13.88 -14.49
CA GLU A 239 10.91 13.42 -15.87
C GLU A 239 12.32 13.36 -16.45
N VAL A 240 12.72 12.18 -16.93
CA VAL A 240 14.09 11.88 -17.39
C VAL A 240 14.03 11.18 -18.73
N ARG A 241 14.82 11.64 -19.71
CA ARG A 241 15.06 10.94 -20.98
C ARG A 241 16.35 10.16 -20.91
N PHE A 242 16.25 8.84 -20.87
CA PHE A 242 17.39 7.91 -20.89
C PHE A 242 17.82 7.59 -22.33
N ALA A 243 19.13 7.56 -22.58
CA ALA A 243 19.70 7.34 -23.93
C ALA A 243 19.13 6.10 -24.63
N ASN A 244 19.01 4.98 -23.90
CA ASN A 244 18.47 3.72 -24.41
C ASN A 244 17.12 3.35 -23.79
N GLY A 245 16.73 4.05 -22.71
CA GLY A 245 15.45 3.83 -22.03
C GLY A 245 14.30 4.68 -22.59
N GLY A 246 14.58 5.79 -23.28
CA GLY A 246 13.56 6.78 -23.65
C GLY A 246 13.04 7.56 -22.44
N ASP A 247 11.86 8.16 -22.58
CA ASP A 247 11.27 9.04 -21.56
C ASP A 247 10.69 8.24 -20.39
N ARG A 248 11.01 8.66 -19.17
CA ARG A 248 10.53 8.07 -17.92
C ARG A 248 10.10 9.14 -16.94
N VAL A 249 8.99 8.89 -16.27
CA VAL A 249 8.57 9.65 -15.09
C VAL A 249 8.92 8.80 -13.88
N LEU A 250 9.85 9.30 -13.07
CA LEU A 250 10.42 8.60 -11.93
C LEU A 250 10.09 9.35 -10.65
N CYS A 251 10.11 8.64 -9.53
CA CYS A 251 10.04 9.23 -8.21
C CYS A 251 11.45 9.11 -7.61
N PRO A 252 12.28 10.17 -7.61
CA PRO A 252 13.70 10.05 -7.26
C PRO A 252 13.94 9.48 -5.86
N SER A 253 13.03 9.73 -4.92
CA SER A 253 13.07 9.12 -3.58
C SER A 253 12.92 7.61 -3.57
N LEU A 254 12.43 7.00 -4.65
CA LEU A 254 12.20 5.55 -4.80
C LEU A 254 13.03 4.91 -5.93
N SER A 255 13.54 5.70 -6.88
CA SER A 255 14.21 5.20 -8.09
C SER A 255 15.73 5.03 -7.93
N ASN A 256 16.29 5.28 -6.75
CA ASN A 256 17.74 5.19 -6.48
C ASN A 256 18.60 5.92 -7.53
N LEU A 257 18.10 7.02 -8.09
CA LEU A 257 18.78 7.76 -9.14
C LEU A 257 20.07 8.36 -8.60
N GLN A 258 21.15 8.25 -9.38
CA GLN A 258 22.43 8.86 -9.05
C GLN A 258 22.75 9.98 -10.03
N LEU A 259 23.22 11.12 -9.52
CA LEU A 259 23.84 12.14 -10.36
C LEU A 259 25.12 11.55 -10.94
N VAL A 260 25.27 11.67 -12.26
CA VAL A 260 26.53 11.39 -12.92
C VAL A 260 27.29 12.70 -12.89
N GLU A 261 28.34 12.78 -12.08
CA GLU A 261 29.26 13.92 -12.09
C GLU A 261 29.76 14.10 -13.53
N GLN A 262 29.50 15.27 -14.09
CA GLN A 262 30.11 15.64 -15.35
C GLN A 262 31.59 15.83 -15.05
N CYS A 263 32.46 14.97 -15.58
CA CYS A 263 33.86 15.35 -15.76
C CYS A 263 33.84 16.60 -16.67
N VAL A 264 34.00 17.77 -16.05
CA VAL A 264 34.31 19.00 -16.78
C VAL A 264 35.71 18.78 -17.39
N PRO A 265 35.92 19.05 -18.68
CA PRO A 265 37.26 19.00 -19.28
C PRO A 265 38.21 20.01 -18.63
#